data_AF-A0A7C0VYE0-F1
#
_entry.id   AF-A0A7C0VYE0-F1
#
_cell.length_a   1.000
_cell.length_b   1.000
_cell.length_c   1.000
_cell.angle_alpha   90.00
_cell.angle_beta   90.00
_cell.angle_gamma   90.00
#
_symmetry.space_group_name_H-M   'P 1'
#
loop_
_entity.id
_entity.type
_entity.pdbx_description
1 polymer ?
#
loop_
_entity_poly.entity_id
_entity_poly.type
_entity_poly.pdbx_seq_one_letter_code
_entity_poly.pdbx_strand_id
1 'polypeptide(L)'
;MGRAQELQSLSRIASEAAIGTAASIFLSGQTGAGKTELLRRLFADLFHKHEDAAPFFYTVNPALISARDLSNDYLSSFMRQRLAFQQKDLSLALADELSVEDLMRLAEKLDSNWAVDILGRYLQARRAGTDPEKLFLS
;
A
#
# COMPACT_ATOMS: atom_id res chain seq x y z
N MET A 1 -13.21 0.15 24.18
CA MET A 1 -13.89 -1.15 24.06
C MET A 1 -15.09 -1.13 23.10
N GLY A 2 -15.14 -0.27 22.06
CA GLY A 2 -16.40 -0.01 21.33
C GLY A 2 -16.55 -0.54 19.90
N ARG A 3 -15.51 -1.11 19.27
CA ARG A 3 -15.52 -1.37 17.81
C ARG A 3 -15.12 -2.77 17.34
N ALA A 4 -15.15 -3.74 18.25
CA ALA A 4 -14.74 -5.10 17.95
C ALA A 4 -15.65 -5.76 16.88
N GLN A 5 -16.95 -5.50 16.92
CA GLN A 5 -17.90 -6.04 15.96
C GLN A 5 -17.73 -5.47 14.55
N GLU A 6 -17.43 -4.17 14.42
CA GLU A 6 -17.17 -3.56 13.11
C GLU A 6 -15.86 -4.08 12.52
N LEU A 7 -14.82 -4.21 13.34
CA LEU A 7 -13.53 -4.77 12.91
C LEU A 7 -13.69 -6.24 12.46
N GLN A 8 -14.46 -7.04 13.20
CA GLN A 8 -14.76 -8.43 12.83
C GLN A 8 -15.53 -8.51 11.52
N SER A 9 -16.50 -7.61 11.31
CA SER A 9 -17.28 -7.54 10.08
C SER A 9 -16.40 -7.22 8.87
N LEU A 10 -15.50 -6.23 9.01
CA LEU A 10 -14.56 -5.85 7.96
C LEU A 10 -13.53 -6.97 7.67
N SER A 11 -13.02 -7.62 8.71
CA SER A 11 -12.08 -8.74 8.58
C SER A 11 -12.69 -9.92 7.81
N ARG A 12 -13.97 -10.22 8.06
CA ARG A 12 -14.69 -11.26 7.31
C ARG A 12 -14.75 -10.94 5.81
N ILE A 13 -15.10 -9.71 5.46
CA ILE A 13 -15.18 -9.30 4.04
C ILE A 13 -13.79 -9.31 3.39
N ALA A 14 -12.75 -8.89 4.11
CA ALA A 14 -11.37 -8.97 3.62
C ALA A 14 -10.94 -10.44 3.36
N SER A 15 -11.40 -11.39 4.16
CA SER A 15 -11.13 -12.82 3.96
C SER A 15 -11.82 -13.37 2.70
N GLU A 16 -13.00 -12.86 2.36
CA GLU A 16 -13.69 -13.20 1.10
C GLU A 16 -12.97 -12.64 -0.13
N ALA A 17 -12.15 -11.59 0.03
CA ALA A 17 -11.33 -11.04 -1.05
C ALA A 17 -10.24 -12.00 -1.53
N ALA A 18 -9.67 -12.80 -0.61
CA ALA A 18 -8.66 -13.79 -0.95
C ALA A 18 -9.21 -14.88 -1.90
N ILE A 19 -10.53 -15.10 -1.91
CA ILE A 19 -11.22 -16.12 -2.72
C ILE A 19 -11.77 -15.52 -4.03
N GLY A 20 -11.46 -14.24 -4.32
CA GLY A 20 -11.87 -13.57 -5.57
C GLY A 20 -13.35 -13.17 -5.63
N THR A 21 -14.05 -13.20 -4.50
CA THR A 21 -15.50 -12.90 -4.42
C THR A 21 -15.81 -11.61 -3.67
N ALA A 22 -14.81 -10.78 -3.36
CA ALA A 22 -15.03 -9.60 -2.52
C ALA A 22 -15.87 -8.50 -3.19
N ALA A 23 -16.79 -7.96 -2.40
CA ALA A 23 -17.47 -6.72 -2.68
C ALA A 23 -16.65 -5.51 -2.20
N SER A 24 -16.74 -4.39 -2.91
CA SER A 24 -16.22 -3.11 -2.43
C SER A 24 -17.03 -2.61 -1.24
N ILE A 25 -16.35 -2.10 -0.20
CA ILE A 25 -16.99 -1.51 0.98
C ILE A 25 -16.77 0.00 0.97
N PHE A 26 -17.83 0.75 1.25
CA PHE A 26 -17.75 2.18 1.51
C PHE A 26 -18.10 2.47 2.98
N LEU A 27 -17.16 3.09 3.71
CA LEU A 27 -17.35 3.47 5.11
C LEU A 27 -17.55 4.99 5.23
N SER A 28 -18.75 5.40 5.61
CA SER A 28 -19.12 6.81 5.81
C SER A 28 -19.48 7.09 7.27
N GLY A 29 -19.47 8.37 7.65
CA GLY A 29 -19.82 8.82 9.00
C GLY A 29 -19.19 10.17 9.31
N GLN A 30 -19.55 10.75 10.45
CA GLN A 30 -19.06 12.08 10.85
C GLN A 30 -17.53 12.14 10.98
N THR A 31 -16.97 13.33 10.79
CA THR A 31 -15.55 13.61 11.09
C THR A 31 -15.28 13.32 12.56
N GLY A 32 -14.12 12.76 12.88
CA GLY A 32 -13.78 12.38 14.26
C GLY A 32 -14.39 11.06 14.73
N ALA A 33 -15.26 10.41 13.94
CA ALA A 33 -15.84 9.12 14.30
C ALA A 33 -14.84 7.92 14.23
N GLY A 34 -13.52 8.16 14.20
CA GLY A 34 -12.52 7.09 14.27
C GLY A 34 -12.44 6.14 13.06
N LYS A 35 -12.97 6.51 11.89
CA LYS A 35 -12.94 5.66 10.68
C LYS A 35 -11.51 5.30 10.25
N THR A 36 -10.62 6.28 10.23
CA THR A 36 -9.20 6.08 9.89
C THR A 36 -8.51 5.15 10.88
N GLU A 37 -8.79 5.30 12.17
CA GLU A 37 -8.23 4.45 13.22
C GLU A 37 -8.76 3.01 13.12
N LEU A 38 -10.03 2.83 12.78
CA LEU A 38 -10.61 1.52 12.52
C LEU A 38 -9.90 0.82 11.34
N LEU A 39 -9.67 1.53 10.24
CA LEU A 39 -8.97 0.98 9.07
C LEU A 39 -7.48 0.73 9.35
N ARG A 40 -6.81 1.56 10.16
CA ARG A 40 -5.42 1.30 10.60
C ARG A 40 -5.32 0.02 11.41
N ARG A 41 -6.26 -0.21 12.33
CA ARG A 41 -6.33 -1.47 13.11
C ARG A 41 -6.60 -2.67 12.21
N LEU A 42 -7.52 -2.54 11.26
CA LEU A 42 -7.78 -3.58 10.27
C LEU A 42 -6.53 -3.90 9.46
N PHE A 43 -5.81 -2.89 8.98
CA PHE A 43 -4.54 -3.07 8.27
C PHE A 43 -3.53 -3.87 9.10
N ALA A 44 -3.29 -3.47 10.36
CA ALA A 44 -2.35 -4.15 11.25
C ALA A 44 -2.77 -5.61 11.54
N ASP A 45 -4.07 -5.84 11.72
CA ASP A 45 -4.63 -7.18 11.90
C ASP A 45 -4.42 -8.05 10.66
N LEU A 46 -4.73 -7.52 9.47
CA LEU A 46 -4.58 -8.24 8.21
C LEU A 46 -3.10 -8.54 7.90
N PHE A 47 -2.21 -7.63 8.25
CA PHE A 47 -0.77 -7.76 8.01
C PHE A 47 -0.19 -8.98 8.73
N HIS A 48 -0.67 -9.28 9.94
CA HIS A 48 -0.24 -10.44 10.72
C HIS A 48 -1.01 -11.71 10.39
N LYS A 49 -2.31 -11.62 10.09
CA LYS A 49 -3.21 -12.77 9.97
C LYS A 49 -3.22 -13.42 8.58
N HIS A 50 -2.92 -12.67 7.53
CA HIS A 50 -2.95 -13.19 6.17
C HIS A 50 -1.52 -13.46 5.67
N GLU A 51 -1.34 -14.62 5.02
CA GLU A 51 -0.07 -14.99 4.38
C GLU A 51 -0.11 -14.73 2.87
N ASP A 52 -1.28 -14.93 2.25
CA ASP A 52 -1.43 -14.94 0.79
C ASP A 52 -1.73 -13.57 0.18
N ALA A 53 -2.29 -12.64 0.98
CA ALA A 53 -2.70 -11.32 0.52
C ALA A 53 -2.05 -10.23 1.39
N ALA A 54 -1.25 -9.35 0.78
CA ALA A 54 -0.71 -8.19 1.48
C ALA A 54 -1.78 -7.10 1.58
N PRO A 55 -2.12 -6.63 2.78
CA PRO A 55 -2.95 -5.45 2.90
C PRO A 55 -2.19 -4.21 2.42
N PHE A 56 -2.92 -3.25 1.88
CA PHE A 56 -2.37 -1.95 1.46
C PHE A 56 -3.26 -0.83 1.99
N PHE A 57 -2.67 0.10 2.73
CA PHE A 57 -3.34 1.25 3.30
C PHE A 57 -2.77 2.54 2.71
N TYR A 58 -3.60 3.31 2.02
CA TYR A 58 -3.19 4.55 1.37
C TYR A 58 -4.14 5.69 1.71
N THR A 59 -3.57 6.86 1.98
CA THR A 59 -4.31 8.11 2.18
C THR A 59 -3.90 9.05 1.07
N VAL A 60 -4.85 9.46 0.23
CA VAL A 60 -4.61 10.44 -0.82
C VAL A 60 -4.27 11.78 -0.17
N ASN A 61 -3.08 12.31 -0.46
CA ASN A 61 -2.67 13.63 0.02
C ASN A 61 -3.20 14.72 -0.94
N PRO A 62 -4.10 15.60 -0.49
CA PRO A 62 -4.67 16.65 -1.35
C PRO A 62 -3.66 17.72 -1.79
N ALA A 63 -2.48 17.78 -1.17
CA ALA A 63 -1.40 18.66 -1.59
C ALA A 63 -0.66 18.18 -2.85
N LEU A 64 -0.89 16.93 -3.28
CA LEU A 64 -0.31 16.40 -4.52
C LEU A 64 -1.11 16.92 -5.71
N ILE A 65 -0.58 17.96 -6.35
CA ILE A 65 -1.26 18.71 -7.42
C ILE A 65 -1.02 18.14 -8.82
N SER A 66 -0.14 17.14 -8.97
CA SER A 66 0.16 16.54 -10.26
C SER A 66 0.04 15.01 -10.21
N ALA A 67 -0.34 14.42 -11.35
CA ALA A 67 -0.37 12.96 -11.51
C ALA A 67 1.00 12.33 -11.28
N ARG A 68 2.09 13.06 -11.57
CA ARG A 68 3.46 12.62 -11.31
C ARG A 68 3.73 12.48 -9.82
N ASP A 69 3.37 13.50 -9.04
CA ASP A 69 3.61 13.49 -7.59
C ASP A 69 2.73 12.43 -6.90
N LEU A 70 1.46 12.31 -7.33
CA LEU A 70 0.56 11.25 -6.89
C LEU A 70 1.11 9.86 -7.19
N SER A 71 1.59 9.63 -8.42
CA SER A 71 2.15 8.33 -8.82
C SER A 71 3.39 7.98 -8.01
N ASN A 72 4.25 8.97 -7.74
CA ASN A 72 5.46 8.79 -6.95
C ASN A 72 5.12 8.41 -5.50
N ASP A 73 4.20 9.16 -4.88
CA ASP A 73 3.75 8.91 -3.51
C ASP A 73 3.05 7.55 -3.37
N TYR A 74 2.12 7.26 -4.28
CA TYR A 74 1.41 5.99 -4.31
C TYR A 74 2.37 4.80 -4.48
N LEU A 75 3.26 4.85 -5.47
CA LEU A 75 4.22 3.77 -5.73
C LEU A 75 5.14 3.57 -4.52
N SER A 76 5.64 4.66 -3.94
CA SER A 76 6.55 4.59 -2.79
C SER A 76 5.85 3.94 -1.59
N SER A 77 4.60 4.35 -1.31
CA SER A 77 3.79 3.75 -0.24
C SER A 77 3.49 2.28 -0.48
N PHE A 78 3.14 1.91 -1.72
CA PHE A 78 2.87 0.53 -2.10
C PHE A 78 4.11 -0.35 -1.94
N MET A 79 5.24 0.08 -2.50
CA MET A 79 6.49 -0.69 -2.46
C MET A 79 6.99 -0.86 -1.03
N ARG A 80 6.92 0.19 -0.20
CA ARG A 80 7.26 0.11 1.23
C ARG A 80 6.44 -0.96 1.94
N GLN A 81 5.11 -0.87 1.83
CA GLN A 81 4.20 -1.80 2.52
C GLN A 81 4.33 -3.23 2.00
N ARG A 82 4.58 -3.41 0.71
CA ARG A 82 4.77 -4.74 0.11
C ARG A 82 6.09 -5.38 0.54
N LEU A 83 7.19 -4.64 0.52
CA LEU A 83 8.49 -5.13 1.01
C LEU A 83 8.42 -5.42 2.52
N ALA A 84 7.77 -4.57 3.29
CA ALA A 84 7.50 -4.78 4.71
C ALA A 84 6.73 -6.08 4.97
N PHE A 85 5.67 -6.35 4.20
CA PHE A 85 4.89 -7.57 4.32
C PHE A 85 5.72 -8.83 4.00
N GLN A 86 6.60 -8.77 3.00
CA GLN A 86 7.52 -9.89 2.68
C GLN A 86 8.47 -10.20 3.83
N GLN A 87 8.95 -9.18 4.54
CA GLN A 87 9.83 -9.34 5.69
C GLN A 87 9.07 -9.58 7.01
N LYS A 88 7.73 -9.59 6.97
CA LYS A 88 6.86 -9.61 8.16
C LYS A 88 7.22 -8.52 9.17
N ASP A 89 7.64 -7.36 8.68
CA ASP A 89 8.05 -6.21 9.48
C ASP A 89 7.02 -5.08 9.39
N LEU A 90 6.06 -5.08 10.33
CA LEU A 90 5.03 -4.04 10.38
C LEU A 90 5.63 -2.65 10.66
N SER A 91 6.78 -2.56 11.34
CA SER A 91 7.40 -1.28 11.65
C SER A 91 7.87 -0.58 10.38
N LEU A 92 8.40 -1.33 9.41
CA LEU A 92 8.75 -0.82 8.09
C LEU A 92 7.52 -0.35 7.29
N ALA A 93 6.38 -1.05 7.41
CA ALA A 93 5.15 -0.65 6.74
C ALA A 93 4.61 0.70 7.26
N LEU A 94 4.79 0.95 8.57
CA LEU A 94 4.33 2.14 9.29
C LEU A 94 5.38 3.24 9.40
N ALA A 95 6.60 3.02 8.89
CA ALA A 95 7.67 4.00 8.90
C ALA A 95 7.30 5.26 8.10
N ASP A 96 8.11 6.31 8.26
CA ASP A 96 8.01 7.52 7.45
C ASP A 96 8.21 7.25 5.96
N GLU A 97 7.87 8.21 5.12
CA GLU A 97 8.00 8.11 3.66
C GLU A 97 9.45 7.83 3.26
N LEU A 98 9.63 6.79 2.43
CA LEU A 98 10.90 6.45 1.82
C LEU A 98 10.89 6.93 0.37
N SER A 99 12.00 7.50 -0.09
CA SER A 99 12.15 7.81 -1.51
C SER A 99 12.20 6.53 -2.35
N VAL A 100 11.94 6.66 -3.65
CA VAL A 100 12.04 5.54 -4.61
C VAL A 100 13.46 4.99 -4.61
N GLU A 101 14.46 5.85 -4.47
CA GLU A 101 15.87 5.49 -4.38
C GLU A 101 16.20 4.73 -3.07
N ASP A 102 15.59 5.10 -1.94
CA ASP A 102 15.69 4.33 -0.68
C ASP A 102 15.06 2.95 -0.81
N LEU A 103 13.88 2.89 -1.44
CA LEU A 103 13.16 1.64 -1.69
C LEU A 103 13.92 0.72 -2.63
N MET A 104 14.65 1.26 -3.61
CA MET A 104 15.47 0.45 -4.51
C MET A 104 16.64 -0.18 -3.76
N ARG A 105 17.34 0.59 -2.93
CA ARG A 105 18.42 0.06 -2.06
C ARG A 105 17.90 -0.99 -1.08
N LEU A 106 16.70 -0.78 -0.53
CA LEU A 106 16.05 -1.76 0.33
C LEU A 106 15.70 -3.03 -0.44
N ALA A 107 15.11 -2.91 -1.63
CA ALA A 107 14.76 -4.05 -2.48
C ALA A 107 16.00 -4.89 -2.86
N GLU A 108 17.11 -4.24 -3.21
CA GLU A 108 18.40 -4.89 -3.48
C GLU A 108 18.92 -5.63 -2.24
N LYS A 109 18.92 -4.98 -1.08
CA LYS A 109 19.33 -5.59 0.19
C LYS A 109 18.50 -6.83 0.56
N LEU A 110 17.23 -6.85 0.15
CA LEU A 110 16.29 -7.94 0.41
C LEU A 110 16.26 -9.00 -0.73
N ASP A 111 17.15 -8.89 -1.72
CA ASP A 111 17.19 -9.75 -2.92
C ASP A 111 15.83 -9.82 -3.66
N SER A 112 15.06 -8.74 -3.60
CA SER A 112 13.69 -8.65 -4.11
C SER A 112 13.69 -8.20 -5.58
N ASN A 113 14.08 -9.11 -6.48
CA ASN A 113 14.30 -8.81 -7.91
C ASN A 113 13.10 -8.14 -8.61
N TRP A 114 11.87 -8.57 -8.30
CA TRP A 114 10.66 -7.97 -8.86
C TRP A 114 10.50 -6.50 -8.44
N ALA A 115 10.88 -6.16 -7.21
CA ALA A 115 10.79 -4.80 -6.70
C ALA A 115 11.86 -3.90 -7.33
N VAL A 116 13.08 -4.42 -7.48
CA VAL A 116 14.16 -3.72 -8.20
C VAL A 116 13.76 -3.42 -9.63
N ASP A 117 13.17 -4.38 -10.35
CA ASP A 117 12.71 -4.19 -11.74
C ASP A 117 11.64 -3.08 -11.83
N ILE A 118 10.58 -3.15 -11.00
CA ILE A 118 9.50 -2.13 -11.02
C ILE A 118 10.06 -0.74 -10.71
N LEU A 119 10.87 -0.60 -9.66
CA LEU A 119 11.44 0.68 -9.25
C LEU A 119 12.40 1.23 -10.31
N GLY A 120 13.21 0.36 -10.93
CA GLY A 120 14.12 0.70 -12.02
C GLY A 120 13.38 1.23 -13.25
N ARG A 121 12.34 0.51 -13.71
CA ARG A 121 11.49 0.94 -14.83
C ARG A 121 10.83 2.29 -14.56
N TYR A 122 10.32 2.48 -13.34
CA TYR A 122 9.72 3.75 -12.94
C TYR A 122 10.74 4.90 -12.99
N LEU A 123 11.94 4.72 -12.44
CA LEU A 123 13.00 5.74 -12.48
C LEU A 123 13.45 6.05 -13.92
N GLN A 124 13.53 5.04 -14.77
CA GLN A 124 13.86 5.22 -16.19
C GLN A 124 12.80 6.06 -16.90
N ALA A 125 11.52 5.74 -16.75
CA ALA A 125 10.44 6.51 -17.36
C ALA A 125 10.37 7.95 -16.83
N ARG A 126 10.62 8.15 -15.52
CA ARG A 126 10.69 9.48 -14.90
C ARG A 126 11.79 10.34 -15.54
N ARG A 127 12.95 9.75 -15.85
CA ARG A 127 14.09 10.44 -16.48
C ARG A 127 13.87 10.72 -17.96
N ALA A 128 13.25 9.77 -18.67
CA ALA A 128 13.05 9.86 -20.11
C ALA A 128 11.93 10.84 -20.52
N GLY A 129 11.30 11.53 -19.55
CA GLY A 129 10.19 12.46 -19.81
C GLY A 129 9.03 11.80 -20.57
N THR A 130 8.94 10.48 -20.50
CA THR A 130 8.14 9.69 -21.44
C THR A 130 6.68 9.67 -21.03
N ASP A 131 5.82 9.64 -22.03
CA ASP A 131 4.37 9.48 -21.92
C ASP A 131 4.01 8.35 -20.94
N PRO A 132 3.25 8.63 -19.86
CA PRO A 132 2.97 7.66 -18.79
C PRO A 132 2.31 6.36 -19.28
N GLU A 133 1.71 6.34 -20.46
CA GLU A 133 1.11 5.15 -21.06
C GLU A 133 2.12 4.02 -21.38
N LYS A 134 3.41 4.35 -21.58
CA LYS A 134 4.44 3.35 -21.91
C LYS A 134 4.96 2.55 -20.71
N LEU A 135 4.59 2.91 -19.49
CA LEU A 135 5.05 2.25 -18.26
C LEU A 135 4.34 0.93 -17.96
N PHE A 136 3.12 0.75 -18.46
CA PHE A 136 2.24 -0.37 -18.10
C PHE A 136 1.98 -1.36 -19.24
N LEU A 137 2.58 -1.12 -20.41
CA LEU A 137 2.45 -1.94 -21.60
C LEU A 137 3.85 -2.37 -22.06
N SER A 138 4.31 -3.51 -21.55
CA SER A 138 5.47 -4.26 -22.05
C SER A 138 5.28 -5.73 -21.78
#